data_AF-A0A7C1YHU2-F1
#
_entry.id   AF-A0A7C1YHU2-F1
#
_cell.length_a   1.000
_cell.length_b   1.000
_cell.length_c   1.000
_cell.angle_alpha   90.00
_cell.angle_beta   90.00
_cell.angle_gamma   90.00
#
_symmetry.space_group_name_H-M   'P 1'
#
loop_
_entity.id
_entity.type
_entity.pdbx_description
1 polymer ?
#
loop_
_entity_poly.entity_id
_entity_poly.type
_entity_poly.pdbx_seq_one_letter_code
_entity_poly.pdbx_strand_id
1 'polypeptide(L)'
;MNENYKDRKADQKTMGNGFPFIDIILFAMIAAFLILRLRGVLGRRDGHEGGHHDPFQSDDKPKTKNTHGDDDKVISLPNRNAAKAEDRDDAAEPEQAADANDPLNQGLAAIWKADRSFDDGEFLAGSRAAFEMILGAYVAGDTETLQSLLSPEVYGNFAKAIHDREEAGHKLEETLVGIRSAELLEAFMEGK
;
A
#
# COMPACT_ATOMS: atom_id res chain seq x y z
N MET A 1 25.16 63.16 49.23
CA MET A 1 23.77 62.75 48.90
C MET A 1 23.88 61.40 48.20
N ASN A 2 23.94 60.26 48.89
CA ASN A 2 22.84 59.59 49.63
C ASN A 2 21.61 59.45 48.71
N GLU A 3 21.02 58.29 48.42
CA GLU A 3 20.95 57.02 49.15
C GLU A 3 20.51 55.89 48.20
N ASN A 4 20.95 54.67 48.54
CA ASN A 4 20.30 53.38 48.31
C ASN A 4 18.97 53.38 47.50
N TYR A 5 19.02 52.80 46.31
CA TYR A 5 17.93 51.93 45.83
C TYR A 5 18.43 50.49 45.84
N LYS A 6 18.68 50.05 47.07
CA LYS A 6 18.82 48.65 47.47
C LYS A 6 17.39 48.14 47.61
N ASP A 7 16.95 47.32 46.66
CA ASP A 7 15.87 46.33 46.76
C ASP A 7 15.16 46.16 45.42
N ARG A 8 15.62 45.15 44.65
CA ARG A 8 14.78 44.14 44.00
C ARG A 8 15.62 42.90 43.71
N LYS A 9 16.08 42.28 44.80
CA LYS A 9 16.52 40.88 44.84
C LYS A 9 15.53 40.13 45.72
N ALA A 10 14.34 39.86 45.19
CA ALA A 10 13.39 38.93 45.78
C ALA A 10 12.37 38.55 44.72
N ASP A 11 12.70 37.54 43.93
CA ASP A 11 11.76 36.57 43.36
C ASP A 11 12.58 35.36 42.86
N GLN A 12 13.45 34.85 43.73
CA GLN A 12 13.94 33.50 43.60
C GLN A 12 12.90 32.60 44.26
N LYS A 13 11.85 32.28 43.50
CA LYS A 13 10.85 31.32 43.91
C LYS A 13 11.54 29.96 44.06
N THR A 14 11.59 29.51 45.29
CA THR A 14 12.06 28.22 45.72
C THR A 14 11.21 27.09 45.13
N MET A 15 11.93 26.00 44.81
CA MET A 15 11.54 24.60 44.99
C MET A 15 10.39 24.05 44.11
N GLY A 16 10.81 23.42 43.01
CA GLY A 16 10.11 22.29 42.38
C GLY A 16 10.89 20.98 42.54
N ASN A 17 11.41 20.67 43.74
CA ASN A 17 12.04 19.37 44.06
C ASN A 17 10.98 18.24 44.22
N GLY A 18 10.01 18.18 43.31
CA GLY A 18 8.93 17.18 43.31
C GLY A 18 9.10 16.06 42.28
N PHE A 19 10.13 16.12 41.44
CA PHE A 19 10.30 15.20 40.31
C PHE A 19 11.41 14.15 40.39
N PRO A 20 12.48 14.26 41.21
CA PRO A 20 13.51 13.21 41.21
C PRO A 20 12.97 11.87 41.75
N PHE A 21 12.03 11.89 42.69
CA PHE A 21 11.39 10.67 43.19
C PHE A 21 10.53 9.99 42.12
N ILE A 22 9.82 10.78 41.30
CA ILE A 22 9.00 10.25 40.20
C ILE A 22 9.92 9.65 39.13
N ASP A 23 11.01 10.32 38.79
CA ASP A 23 12.00 9.80 37.83
C ASP A 23 12.65 8.51 38.34
N ILE A 24 13.04 8.44 39.62
CA ILE A 24 13.58 7.22 40.24
C ILE A 24 12.57 6.08 40.20
N ILE A 25 11.29 6.34 40.53
CA ILE A 25 10.22 5.33 40.48
C ILE A 25 9.97 4.88 39.03
N LEU A 26 9.97 5.81 38.06
CA LEU A 26 9.79 5.53 36.64
C LEU A 26 10.94 4.67 36.10
N PHE A 27 12.19 5.04 36.37
CA PHE A 27 13.37 4.25 36.00
C PHE A 27 13.35 2.87 36.66
N ALA A 28 12.92 2.75 37.93
CA ALA A 28 12.78 1.46 38.61
C ALA A 28 11.72 0.56 37.96
N MET A 29 10.57 1.13 37.56
CA MET A 29 9.51 0.41 36.83
C MET A 29 10.00 -0.11 35.47
N ILE A 30 10.69 0.75 34.70
CA ILE A 30 11.27 0.38 33.40
C ILE A 30 12.34 -0.70 33.57
N ALA A 31 13.25 -0.55 34.54
CA ALA A 31 14.31 -1.52 34.82
C ALA A 31 13.75 -2.89 35.23
N ALA A 32 12.73 -2.92 36.11
CA ALA A 32 12.06 -4.16 36.49
C ALA A 32 11.40 -4.84 35.28
N PHE A 33 10.73 -4.07 34.42
CA PHE A 33 10.14 -4.58 33.17
C PHE A 33 11.20 -5.19 32.24
N LEU A 34 12.34 -4.51 32.04
CA LEU A 34 13.42 -5.01 31.21
C LEU A 34 14.01 -6.32 31.75
N ILE A 35 14.24 -6.42 33.07
CA ILE A 35 14.73 -7.65 33.71
C ILE A 35 13.74 -8.81 33.52
N LEU A 36 12.45 -8.57 33.75
CA LEU A 36 11.41 -9.58 33.56
C LEU A 36 11.29 -10.02 32.09
N ARG A 37 11.39 -9.08 31.15
CA ARG A 37 11.33 -9.37 29.71
C ARG A 37 12.55 -10.15 29.23
N LEU A 38 13.75 -9.77 29.67
CA LEU A 38 14.99 -10.48 29.36
C LEU A 38 14.96 -11.91 29.93
N ARG A 39 14.45 -12.09 31.15
CA ARG A 39 14.24 -13.43 31.74
C ARG A 39 13.27 -14.28 30.92
N GLY A 40 12.20 -13.69 30.37
CA GLY A 40 11.24 -14.39 29.51
C GLY A 40 11.77 -14.73 28.12
N VAL A 41 12.71 -13.95 27.59
CA VAL A 41 13.30 -14.15 26.25
C VAL A 41 14.44 -15.17 26.27
N LEU A 42 15.28 -15.22 27.31
CA LEU A 42 16.33 -16.25 27.43
C LEU A 42 15.85 -17.55 28.09
N GLY A 43 14.66 -17.56 28.71
CA GLY A 43 14.12 -18.70 29.45
C GLY A 43 13.39 -19.75 28.61
N ARG A 44 13.29 -19.60 27.29
CA ARG A 44 12.73 -20.63 26.41
C ARG A 44 13.82 -21.56 25.91
N ARG A 45 14.05 -22.60 26.72
CA ARG A 45 14.57 -23.89 26.23
C ARG A 45 13.39 -24.85 26.12
N ASP A 46 12.49 -24.60 25.17
CA ASP A 46 11.67 -25.64 24.57
C ASP A 46 12.46 -26.19 23.37
N GLY A 47 13.29 -27.18 23.70
CA GLY A 47 13.77 -28.11 22.70
C GLY A 47 12.64 -29.01 22.23
N HIS A 48 12.77 -29.44 20.98
CA HIS A 48 12.26 -30.70 20.41
C HIS A 48 10.83 -30.68 19.87
N GLU A 49 10.78 -30.46 18.54
CA GLU A 49 10.25 -31.39 17.55
C GLU A 49 8.98 -32.17 17.94
N GLY A 50 7.84 -31.69 17.41
CA GLY A 50 6.57 -32.40 17.44
C GLY A 50 5.97 -32.51 16.04
N GLY A 51 6.29 -33.59 15.34
CA GLY A 51 5.43 -34.20 14.32
C GLY A 51 5.60 -33.72 12.88
N HIS A 52 6.55 -34.33 12.15
CA HIS A 52 6.38 -34.48 10.70
C HIS A 52 5.08 -35.25 10.45
N HIS A 53 4.13 -34.62 9.77
CA HIS A 53 2.93 -35.26 9.24
C HIS A 53 3.32 -35.94 7.92
N ASP A 54 3.42 -37.26 7.92
CA ASP A 54 3.61 -38.07 6.70
C ASP A 54 2.27 -38.18 5.95
N PRO A 55 2.15 -37.67 4.71
CA PRO A 55 0.92 -37.70 3.93
C PRO A 55 0.67 -39.03 3.19
N PHE A 56 1.44 -40.10 3.44
CA PHE A 56 1.36 -41.35 2.65
C PHE A 56 0.86 -42.61 3.38
N GLN A 57 0.15 -42.50 4.51
CA GLN A 57 -0.60 -43.65 5.02
C GLN A 57 -1.86 -43.90 4.18
N SER A 58 -1.68 -44.72 3.15
CA SER A 58 -2.75 -45.31 2.36
C SER A 58 -3.44 -46.38 3.20
N ASP A 59 -4.75 -46.23 3.40
CA ASP A 59 -5.60 -47.22 4.06
C ASP A 59 -5.63 -48.53 3.26
N ASP A 60 -4.88 -49.52 3.76
CA ASP A 60 -5.03 -50.92 3.42
C ASP A 60 -6.30 -51.47 4.07
N LYS A 61 -7.36 -51.71 3.28
CA LYS A 61 -8.32 -52.78 3.56
C LYS A 61 -8.64 -53.60 2.31
N PRO A 62 -8.47 -54.93 2.37
CA PRO A 62 -8.78 -55.83 1.26
C PRO A 62 -10.28 -56.17 1.24
N LYS A 63 -10.85 -56.53 0.09
CA LYS A 63 -11.69 -57.75 -0.10
C LYS A 63 -12.21 -57.92 -1.55
N THR A 64 -12.01 -59.14 -2.02
CA THR A 64 -12.72 -59.91 -3.07
C THR A 64 -12.27 -59.78 -4.53
N LYS A 65 -11.42 -60.75 -4.91
CA LYS A 65 -11.28 -61.34 -6.24
C LYS A 65 -12.64 -61.76 -6.80
N ASN A 66 -12.85 -61.52 -8.10
CA ASN A 66 -13.37 -62.53 -9.03
C ASN A 66 -12.68 -62.34 -10.40
N THR A 67 -12.37 -63.47 -11.00
CA THR A 67 -11.32 -63.74 -12.00
C THR A 67 -11.84 -63.76 -13.44
N HIS A 68 -10.89 -63.63 -14.39
CA HIS A 68 -10.89 -63.92 -15.85
C HIS A 68 -11.02 -62.64 -16.70
N GLY A 69 -10.03 -62.13 -17.43
CA GLY A 69 -8.78 -62.70 -17.95
C GLY A 69 -8.88 -62.78 -19.47
N ASP A 70 -8.43 -61.75 -20.19
CA ASP A 70 -7.80 -61.88 -21.51
C ASP A 70 -7.06 -60.59 -21.87
N ASP A 71 -5.96 -60.76 -22.58
CA ASP A 71 -4.95 -59.79 -22.97
C ASP A 71 -5.48 -58.75 -23.98
N ASP A 72 -5.19 -57.46 -23.78
CA ASP A 72 -4.59 -56.65 -24.86
C ASP A 72 -4.08 -55.30 -24.32
N LYS A 73 -2.83 -54.99 -24.65
CA LYS A 73 -2.10 -53.79 -24.23
C LYS A 73 -2.00 -52.86 -25.43
N VAL A 74 -2.89 -51.86 -25.50
CA VAL A 74 -2.81 -50.79 -26.48
C VAL A 74 -2.64 -49.43 -25.80
N ILE A 75 -1.47 -48.83 -26.04
CA ILE A 75 -1.12 -47.47 -25.66
C ILE A 75 -1.57 -46.57 -26.80
N SER A 76 -2.62 -45.77 -26.58
CA SER A 76 -3.02 -44.73 -27.54
C SER A 76 -2.27 -43.44 -27.23
N LEU A 77 -1.27 -43.14 -28.06
CA LEU A 77 -0.62 -41.83 -28.15
C LEU A 77 -1.53 -40.87 -28.93
N PRO A 78 -1.92 -39.70 -28.40
CA PRO A 78 -2.51 -38.65 -29.22
C PRO A 78 -1.41 -38.02 -30.08
N ASN A 79 -1.32 -38.46 -31.34
CA ASN A 79 -0.50 -37.80 -32.33
C ASN A 79 -1.21 -36.53 -32.83
N ARG A 80 -0.39 -35.50 -32.92
CA ARG A 80 -0.65 -34.13 -33.24
C ARG A 80 -0.54 -33.93 -34.75
N ASN A 81 -1.55 -33.28 -35.31
CA ASN A 81 -1.55 -32.46 -36.53
C ASN A 81 -1.85 -33.06 -37.91
N ALA A 82 -2.60 -32.21 -38.63
CA ALA A 82 -2.83 -32.06 -40.06
C ALA A 82 -3.97 -32.89 -40.67
N ALA A 83 -4.95 -32.33 -41.37
CA ALA A 83 -5.31 -30.96 -41.69
C ALA A 83 -6.69 -31.01 -42.38
N LYS A 84 -7.56 -30.02 -42.17
CA LYS A 84 -8.30 -29.39 -43.28
C LYS A 84 -8.95 -28.09 -42.82
N ALA A 85 -8.42 -27.00 -43.37
CA ALA A 85 -9.05 -25.69 -43.41
C ALA A 85 -10.29 -25.73 -44.32
N GLU A 86 -11.34 -24.99 -43.97
CA GLU A 86 -11.82 -23.85 -44.77
C GLU A 86 -13.03 -23.16 -44.08
N ASP A 87 -12.98 -21.82 -44.11
CA ASP A 87 -14.07 -20.85 -44.06
C ASP A 87 -14.97 -20.72 -42.81
N ARG A 88 -14.70 -19.68 -42.00
CA ARG A 88 -15.45 -18.40 -42.07
C ARG A 88 -14.96 -17.40 -41.02
N ASP A 89 -14.78 -16.18 -41.49
CA ASP A 89 -14.72 -14.96 -40.70
C ASP A 89 -15.86 -14.92 -39.69
N ASP A 90 -15.53 -14.79 -38.41
CA ASP A 90 -16.33 -13.99 -37.50
C ASP A 90 -15.37 -13.37 -36.49
N ALA A 91 -15.35 -12.04 -36.53
CA ALA A 91 -14.61 -11.19 -35.65
C ALA A 91 -14.88 -11.59 -34.20
N ALA A 92 -13.82 -11.71 -33.41
CA ALA A 92 -13.92 -11.71 -31.97
C ALA A 92 -14.69 -10.44 -31.58
N GLU A 93 -15.93 -10.63 -31.14
CA GLU A 93 -16.76 -9.60 -30.52
C GLU A 93 -15.95 -8.99 -29.36
N PRO A 94 -15.83 -7.65 -29.27
CA PRO A 94 -15.37 -7.04 -28.05
C PRO A 94 -16.41 -7.35 -26.98
N GLU A 95 -16.08 -8.24 -26.05
CA GLU A 95 -16.85 -8.44 -24.84
C GLU A 95 -16.94 -7.10 -24.10
N GLN A 96 -18.18 -6.74 -23.74
CA GLN A 96 -18.60 -5.62 -22.90
C GLN A 96 -18.71 -4.28 -23.63
N ALA A 97 -19.77 -4.16 -24.42
CA ALA A 97 -20.52 -2.91 -24.47
C ALA A 97 -20.98 -2.57 -23.04
N ALA A 98 -20.14 -1.85 -22.30
CA ALA A 98 -20.55 -1.20 -21.06
C ALA A 98 -21.79 -0.34 -21.37
N ASP A 99 -22.79 -0.39 -20.49
CA ASP A 99 -24.07 0.28 -20.71
C ASP A 99 -23.85 1.71 -21.21
N ALA A 100 -24.32 2.02 -22.42
CA ALA A 100 -24.18 3.35 -23.03
C ALA A 100 -24.89 4.46 -22.21
N ASN A 101 -25.69 4.06 -21.21
CA ASN A 101 -26.37 4.94 -20.27
C ASN A 101 -25.58 5.20 -18.98
N ASP A 102 -24.39 4.62 -18.81
CA ASP A 102 -23.50 4.94 -17.71
C ASP A 102 -22.90 6.35 -17.91
N PRO A 103 -23.08 7.29 -16.95
CA PRO A 103 -22.48 8.62 -17.00
C PRO A 103 -20.97 8.59 -17.27
N LEU A 104 -20.23 7.60 -16.74
CA LEU A 104 -18.80 7.47 -16.96
C LEU A 104 -18.47 7.22 -18.44
N ASN A 105 -19.18 6.28 -19.08
CA ASN A 105 -18.98 5.95 -20.49
C ASN A 105 -19.33 7.13 -21.41
N GLN A 106 -20.34 7.92 -21.06
CA GLN A 106 -20.68 9.15 -21.80
C GLN A 106 -19.56 10.19 -21.71
N GLY A 107 -18.97 10.36 -20.53
CA GLY A 107 -17.82 11.21 -20.29
C GLY A 107 -16.59 10.79 -21.09
N LEU A 108 -16.23 9.51 -21.02
CA LEU A 108 -15.11 8.95 -21.78
C LEU A 108 -15.32 9.09 -23.30
N ALA A 109 -16.54 8.87 -23.78
CA ALA A 109 -16.87 9.10 -25.18
C ALA A 109 -16.75 10.57 -25.60
N ALA A 110 -16.99 11.53 -24.70
CA ALA A 110 -16.76 12.95 -24.96
C ALA A 110 -15.26 13.28 -25.02
N ILE A 111 -14.46 12.72 -24.12
CA ILE A 111 -12.99 12.85 -24.11
C ILE A 111 -12.42 12.28 -25.41
N TRP A 112 -12.81 11.07 -25.81
CA TRP A 112 -12.30 10.43 -27.02
C TRP A 112 -12.61 11.20 -28.31
N LYS A 113 -13.70 11.97 -28.33
CA LYS A 113 -14.02 12.88 -29.43
C LYS A 113 -13.08 14.07 -29.51
N ALA A 114 -12.62 14.58 -28.36
CA ALA A 114 -11.67 15.69 -28.28
C ALA A 114 -10.22 15.20 -28.51
N ASP A 115 -9.87 14.04 -27.97
CA ASP A 115 -8.57 13.40 -28.10
C ASP A 115 -8.73 11.91 -28.44
N ARG A 116 -8.46 11.57 -29.71
CA ARG A 116 -8.54 10.18 -30.18
C ARG A 116 -7.39 9.30 -29.71
N SER A 117 -6.31 9.88 -29.20
CA SER A 117 -5.18 9.15 -28.64
C SER A 117 -5.37 8.80 -27.17
N PHE A 118 -6.45 9.28 -26.55
CA PHE A 118 -6.78 8.95 -25.17
C PHE A 118 -7.05 7.45 -25.00
N ASP A 119 -6.34 6.85 -24.05
CA ASP A 119 -6.50 5.48 -23.58
C ASP A 119 -6.72 5.49 -22.07
N ASP A 120 -7.81 4.86 -21.61
CA ASP A 120 -8.23 4.85 -20.21
C ASP A 120 -7.31 4.01 -19.32
N GLY A 121 -6.78 2.90 -19.84
CA GLY A 121 -5.80 2.05 -19.18
C GLY A 121 -4.47 2.76 -18.94
N GLU A 122 -3.94 3.44 -19.96
CA GLU A 122 -2.72 4.24 -19.88
C GLU A 122 -2.91 5.43 -18.96
N PHE A 123 -4.05 6.12 -19.04
CA PHE A 123 -4.38 7.21 -18.13
C PHE A 123 -4.40 6.76 -16.67
N LEU A 124 -5.00 5.61 -16.37
CA LEU A 124 -5.03 5.03 -15.03
C LEU A 124 -3.63 4.62 -14.55
N ALA A 125 -2.77 4.11 -15.43
CA ALA A 125 -1.39 3.78 -15.10
C ALA A 125 -0.56 5.05 -14.82
N GLY A 126 -0.69 6.06 -15.69
CA GLY A 126 -0.05 7.37 -15.53
C GLY A 126 -0.51 8.10 -14.26
N SER A 127 -1.80 8.02 -13.94
CA SER A 127 -2.37 8.62 -12.72
C SER A 127 -1.76 8.02 -11.45
N ARG A 128 -1.54 6.69 -11.43
CA ARG A 128 -0.84 6.04 -10.32
C ARG A 128 0.58 6.59 -10.17
N ALA A 129 1.36 6.58 -11.25
CA ALA A 129 2.74 7.08 -11.24
C ALA A 129 2.82 8.56 -10.83
N ALA A 130 1.92 9.40 -11.36
CA ALA A 130 1.82 10.81 -10.99
C ALA A 130 1.53 11.00 -9.50
N PHE A 131 0.62 10.19 -8.92
CA PHE A 131 0.36 10.22 -7.48
C PHE A 131 1.62 9.92 -6.65
N GLU A 132 2.41 8.91 -7.05
CA GLU A 132 3.66 8.60 -6.34
C GLU A 132 4.65 9.77 -6.40
N MET A 133 4.82 10.38 -7.58
CA MET A 133 5.68 11.54 -7.78
C MET A 133 5.22 12.75 -6.96
N ILE A 134 3.92 13.07 -7.00
CA ILE A 134 3.33 14.20 -6.26
C ILE A 134 3.49 14.00 -4.76
N LEU A 135 3.17 12.80 -4.24
CA LEU A 135 3.30 12.52 -2.81
C LEU A 135 4.76 12.59 -2.37
N GLY A 136 5.68 12.00 -3.15
CA GLY A 136 7.11 12.07 -2.88
C GLY A 136 7.64 13.51 -2.86
N ALA A 137 7.27 14.31 -3.85
CA ALA A 137 7.63 15.73 -3.93
C ALA A 137 7.05 16.53 -2.76
N TYR A 138 5.81 16.27 -2.36
CA TYR A 138 5.19 16.94 -1.20
C TYR A 138 5.90 16.63 0.11
N VAL A 139 6.26 15.36 0.35
CA VAL A 139 7.02 14.94 1.54
C VAL A 139 8.39 15.63 1.55
N ALA A 140 9.09 15.59 0.41
CA ALA A 140 10.41 16.20 0.24
C ALA A 140 10.40 17.74 0.29
N GLY A 141 9.25 18.39 0.08
CA GLY A 141 9.16 19.84 -0.07
C GLY A 141 9.60 20.36 -1.45
N ASP A 142 9.61 19.50 -2.48
CA ASP A 142 10.01 19.87 -3.83
C ASP A 142 8.86 20.57 -4.58
N THR A 143 8.84 21.90 -4.48
CA THR A 143 7.83 22.74 -5.14
C THR A 143 7.99 22.80 -6.66
N GLU A 144 9.20 22.59 -7.18
CA GLU A 144 9.46 22.67 -8.64
C GLU A 144 8.78 21.50 -9.36
N THR A 145 8.97 20.29 -8.85
CA THR A 145 8.30 19.10 -9.38
C THR A 145 6.77 19.22 -9.25
N LEU A 146 6.26 19.71 -8.12
CA LEU A 146 4.82 19.91 -7.91
C LEU A 146 4.23 20.92 -8.89
N GLN A 147 4.95 21.99 -9.24
CA GLN A 147 4.47 23.00 -10.18
C GLN A 147 4.26 22.45 -11.58
N SER A 148 5.07 21.47 -12.01
CA SER A 148 4.94 20.85 -13.33
C SER A 148 3.84 19.78 -13.40
N LEU A 149 3.44 19.21 -12.25
CA LEU A 149 2.50 18.09 -12.20
C LEU A 149 1.08 18.52 -11.78
N LEU A 150 0.95 19.68 -11.13
CA LEU A 150 -0.31 20.16 -10.58
C LEU A 150 -0.85 21.37 -11.35
N SER A 151 -2.18 21.51 -11.36
CA SER A 151 -2.80 22.75 -11.81
C SER A 151 -2.42 23.92 -10.87
N PRO A 152 -2.44 25.17 -11.36
CA PRO A 152 -2.01 26.33 -10.56
C PRO A 152 -2.76 26.48 -9.23
N GLU A 153 -4.05 26.15 -9.22
CA GLU A 153 -4.90 26.21 -8.02
C GLU A 153 -4.48 25.16 -6.99
N VAL A 154 -4.32 23.90 -7.42
CA VAL A 154 -3.93 22.80 -6.53
C VAL A 154 -2.51 23.00 -6.03
N TYR A 155 -1.59 23.41 -6.90
CA TYR A 155 -0.22 23.77 -6.54
C TYR A 155 -0.18 24.82 -5.42
N GLY A 156 -0.99 25.88 -5.52
CA GLY A 156 -1.04 26.94 -4.51
C GLY A 156 -1.35 26.42 -3.10
N ASN A 157 -2.27 25.45 -3.00
CA ASN A 157 -2.61 24.81 -1.73
C ASN A 157 -1.46 23.97 -1.16
N PHE A 158 -0.76 23.21 -2.02
CA PHE A 158 0.37 22.37 -1.62
C PHE A 158 1.57 23.23 -1.20
N ALA A 159 1.92 24.24 -1.99
CA ALA A 159 3.02 25.15 -1.71
C ALA A 159 2.81 25.87 -0.38
N LYS A 160 1.58 26.33 -0.09
CA LYS A 160 1.24 26.92 1.20
C LYS A 160 1.45 25.94 2.36
N ALA A 161 0.95 24.71 2.23
CA ALA A 161 1.09 23.70 3.28
C ALA A 161 2.56 23.32 3.54
N ILE A 162 3.39 23.25 2.49
CA ILE A 162 4.83 23.05 2.62
C ILE A 162 5.48 24.22 3.35
N HIS A 163 5.17 25.45 2.93
CA HIS A 163 5.73 26.66 3.54
C HIS A 163 5.39 26.77 5.03
N ASP A 164 4.11 26.61 5.40
CA ASP A 164 3.65 26.64 6.80
C ASP A 164 4.41 25.61 7.67
N ARG A 165 4.68 24.42 7.11
CA ARG A 165 5.43 23.35 7.77
C ARG A 165 6.91 23.70 7.95
N GLU A 166 7.52 24.29 6.94
CA GLU A 166 8.92 24.72 6.97
C GLU A 166 9.16 25.88 7.94
N GLU A 167 8.23 26.85 7.99
CA GLU A 167 8.27 27.94 8.97
C GLU A 167 8.16 27.44 10.41
N ALA A 168 7.38 26.37 10.63
CA ALA A 168 7.30 25.68 11.92
C ALA A 168 8.55 24.83 12.23
N GLY A 169 9.50 24.69 11.29
CA GLY A 169 10.69 23.87 11.44
C GLY A 169 10.42 22.37 11.46
N HIS A 170 9.27 21.92 10.95
CA HIS A 170 8.87 20.53 10.94
C HIS A 170 9.34 19.80 9.68
N LYS A 171 9.70 18.53 9.81
CA LYS A 171 9.97 17.63 8.68
C LYS A 171 8.87 16.59 8.56
N LEU A 172 8.47 16.31 7.33
CA LEU A 172 7.52 15.26 7.00
C LEU A 172 8.33 14.09 6.45
N GLU A 173 8.13 12.91 7.02
CA GLU A 173 8.74 11.67 6.56
C GLU A 173 7.63 10.65 6.41
N GLU A 174 7.23 10.41 5.16
CA GLU A 174 6.21 9.43 4.82
C GLU A 174 6.75 8.54 3.71
N THR A 175 6.43 7.24 3.77
CA THR A 175 6.85 6.27 2.76
C THR A 175 5.62 5.65 2.13
N LEU A 176 5.51 5.78 0.81
CA LEU A 176 4.46 5.12 0.05
C LEU A 176 4.78 3.63 -0.07
N VAL A 177 3.98 2.77 0.57
CA VAL A 177 4.14 1.31 0.49
C VAL A 177 3.55 0.73 -0.80
N GLY A 178 2.53 1.39 -1.36
CA GLY A 178 1.94 1.02 -2.65
C GLY A 178 0.49 1.49 -2.81
N ILE A 179 0.01 1.52 -4.05
CA ILE A 179 -1.35 1.88 -4.41
C ILE A 179 -2.17 0.60 -4.58
N ARG A 180 -3.27 0.45 -3.81
CA ARG A 180 -4.09 -0.78 -3.82
C ARG A 180 -5.05 -0.87 -4.99
N SER A 181 -5.68 0.24 -5.37
CA SER A 181 -6.61 0.33 -6.48
C SER A 181 -6.56 1.73 -7.07
N ALA A 182 -6.94 1.83 -8.36
CA ALA A 182 -7.23 3.09 -9.01
C ALA A 182 -8.26 2.79 -10.10
N GLU A 183 -9.39 3.49 -10.04
CA GLU A 183 -10.59 3.22 -10.81
C GLU A 183 -11.12 4.55 -11.34
N LEU A 184 -11.75 4.51 -12.51
CA LEU A 184 -12.46 5.66 -13.06
C LEU A 184 -13.86 5.66 -12.47
N LEU A 185 -14.24 6.76 -11.82
CA LEU A 185 -15.55 6.93 -11.20
C LEU A 185 -16.46 7.83 -12.04
N GLU A 186 -15.90 8.91 -12.56
CA GLU A 186 -16.62 9.90 -13.35
C GLU A 186 -15.66 10.50 -14.38
N ALA A 187 -16.20 10.89 -15.53
CA ALA A 187 -15.49 11.61 -16.56
C ALA A 187 -16.40 12.70 -17.11
N PHE A 188 -15.86 13.90 -17.30
CA PHE A 188 -16.55 15.01 -17.94
C PHE A 188 -15.54 15.94 -18.60
N MET A 189 -16.02 16.75 -19.54
CA MET A 189 -15.22 17.79 -20.19
C MET A 189 -15.54 19.13 -19.53
N GLU A 190 -14.50 19.84 -19.10
CA GLU A 190 -14.63 21.18 -18.55
C GLU A 190 -14.04 22.20 -19.54
N GLY A 191 -14.84 23.21 -19.89
CA GLY A 191 -14.54 24.13 -20.99
C GLY A 191 -15.00 23.58 -22.34
N LYS A 192 -15.65 24.43 -23.15
CA LYS A 192 -16.08 24.12 -24.52
C LYS A 192 -14.96 24.37 -25.52
#